data_AF-A0A2I9DUB8-F1
#
_entry.id   AF-A0A2I9DUB8-F1
#
_cell.length_a   1.000
_cell.length_b   1.000
_cell.length_c   1.000
_cell.angle_alpha   90.00
_cell.angle_beta   90.00
_cell.angle_gamma   90.00
#
_symmetry.space_group_name_H-M   'P 1'
#
loop_
_entity.id
_entity.type
_entity.pdbx_description
1 polymer ?
#
loop_
_entity_poly.entity_id
_entity_poly.type
_entity_poly.pdbx_seq_one_letter_code
_entity_poly.pdbx_strand_id
1 'polypeptide(L)'
;MTLPRFDLSTATWRARAIRYVLIYLLLALALVTARYLTQDVRPALREAQKREAALTTRRDELELRVQALGNPQRISDWALQNGMRRFAEAVKTSAPITGIPAPKPLQPHTTLEVTTEWK
;
A
#
# COMPACT_ATOMS: atom_id res chain seq x y z
N MET A 1 -47.34 30.77 49.41
CA MET A 1 -47.08 30.20 48.07
C MET A 1 -47.46 31.24 47.03
N THR A 2 -46.49 31.97 46.49
CA THR A 2 -46.71 32.94 45.43
C THR A 2 -46.69 32.21 44.09
N LEU A 3 -47.84 32.13 43.42
CA LEU A 3 -47.92 31.58 42.06
C LEU A 3 -47.15 32.52 41.10
N PRO A 4 -46.28 31.99 40.22
CA PRO A 4 -45.59 32.81 39.25
C PRO A 4 -46.61 33.49 38.33
N ARG A 5 -46.54 34.82 38.24
CA ARG A 5 -47.40 35.63 37.37
C ARG A 5 -46.93 35.42 35.93
N PHE A 6 -47.67 34.62 35.16
CA PHE A 6 -47.38 34.42 33.74
C PHE A 6 -47.84 35.64 32.94
N ASP A 7 -46.88 36.34 32.34
CA ASP A 7 -47.17 37.42 31.39
C ASP A 7 -47.62 36.84 30.05
N LEU A 8 -48.92 36.95 29.80
CA LEU A 8 -49.61 36.49 28.59
C LEU A 8 -49.88 37.63 27.59
N SER A 9 -49.16 38.75 27.70
CA SER A 9 -49.29 39.84 26.74
C SER A 9 -48.99 39.38 25.30
N THR A 10 -49.61 40.05 24.33
CA THR A 10 -49.41 39.76 22.90
C THR A 10 -47.94 39.91 22.48
N ALA A 11 -47.19 40.79 23.14
CA ALA A 11 -45.76 41.01 22.90
C ALA A 11 -44.91 39.79 23.28
N THR A 12 -45.15 39.15 24.44
CA THR A 12 -44.39 37.96 24.87
C THR A 12 -44.70 36.75 23.99
N TRP A 13 -45.97 36.57 23.61
CA TRP A 13 -46.37 35.54 22.66
C TRP A 13 -45.74 35.72 21.28
N ARG A 14 -45.72 36.95 20.76
CA ARG A 14 -45.08 37.25 19.48
C ARG A 14 -43.58 36.97 19.52
N ALA A 15 -42.89 37.40 20.58
CA ALA A 15 -41.46 37.14 20.75
C ALA A 15 -41.14 35.64 20.82
N ARG A 16 -41.95 34.85 21.55
CA ARG A 16 -41.81 33.38 21.60
C ARG A 16 -42.08 32.73 20.25
N ALA A 17 -43.14 33.15 19.55
CA ALA A 17 -43.48 32.64 18.23
C ALA A 17 -42.33 32.88 17.24
N ILE A 18 -41.78 34.10 17.18
CA ILE A 18 -40.62 34.43 16.33
C ILE A 18 -39.42 33.55 16.69
N ARG A 19 -39.12 33.39 17.99
CA ARG A 19 -38.01 32.54 18.45
C ARG A 19 -38.17 31.10 18.00
N TYR A 20 -39.35 30.51 18.15
CA TYR A 20 -39.59 29.13 17.73
C TYR A 20 -39.54 28.98 16.21
N VAL A 21 -40.14 29.91 15.47
CA VAL A 21 -40.07 29.92 14.00
C VAL A 21 -38.62 29.97 13.53
N LEU A 22 -37.79 30.84 14.10
CA LEU A 22 -36.36 30.91 13.76
C LEU A 22 -35.64 29.61 14.07
N ILE A 23 -35.90 28.98 15.22
CA ILE A 23 -35.30 27.70 15.59
C ILE A 23 -35.67 26.62 14.57
N TYR A 24 -36.95 26.50 14.21
CA TYR A 24 -37.39 25.51 13.24
C TYR A 24 -36.85 25.79 11.83
N LEU A 25 -36.72 27.07 11.45
CA LEU A 25 -36.15 27.47 10.17
C LEU A 25 -34.66 27.10 10.11
N LEU A 26 -33.91 27.37 11.17
CA LEU A 26 -32.51 26.95 11.29
C LEU A 26 -32.37 25.42 11.28
N LEU A 27 -33.25 24.70 11.97
CA LEU A 27 -33.26 23.24 11.97
C LEU A 27 -33.53 22.68 10.58
N ALA A 28 -34.52 23.23 9.86
CA ALA A 28 -34.83 22.84 8.49
C ALA A 28 -33.64 23.11 7.57
N LEU A 29 -33.02 24.29 7.66
CA LEU A 29 -31.84 24.65 6.87
C LEU A 29 -30.68 23.68 7.14
N ALA A 30 -30.42 23.36 8.40
CA ALA A 30 -29.38 22.41 8.79
C ALA A 30 -29.63 21.01 8.20
N LEU A 31 -30.87 20.51 8.27
CA LEU A 31 -31.25 19.21 7.72
C LEU A 31 -31.13 19.17 6.19
N VAL A 32 -31.57 20.23 5.50
CA VAL A 32 -31.45 20.33 4.03
C VAL A 32 -29.99 20.43 3.63
N THR A 33 -29.18 21.21 4.34
CA THR A 33 -27.74 21.33 4.07
C THR A 33 -27.03 19.99 4.29
N ALA A 34 -27.31 19.31 5.39
CA ALA A 34 -26.75 17.98 5.66
C ALA A 34 -27.19 16.97 4.58
N ARG A 35 -28.45 17.02 4.14
CA ARG A 35 -28.95 16.17 3.06
C ARG A 35 -28.23 16.45 1.74
N TYR A 36 -28.04 17.73 1.39
CA TYR A 36 -27.35 18.15 0.19
C TYR A 36 -25.88 17.72 0.19
N LEU A 37 -25.17 17.93 1.30
CA LEU A 37 -23.76 17.55 1.44
C LEU A 37 -23.54 16.03 1.42
N THR A 38 -24.54 15.23 1.79
CA THR A 38 -24.43 13.76 1.85
C THR A 38 -25.04 13.03 0.66
N GLN A 39 -25.69 13.75 -0.27
CA GLN A 39 -26.41 13.13 -1.39
C GLN A 39 -25.48 12.32 -2.29
N ASP A 40 -24.25 12.80 -2.50
CA ASP A 40 -23.29 12.24 -3.46
C ASP A 40 -22.40 11.15 -2.86
N VAL A 41 -22.45 10.93 -1.55
CA VAL A 41 -21.61 9.92 -0.87
C VAL A 41 -21.94 8.51 -1.37
N ARG A 42 -23.23 8.16 -1.46
CA ARG A 42 -23.67 6.84 -1.94
C ARG A 42 -23.32 6.60 -3.42
N PRO A 43 -23.62 7.49 -4.38
CA PRO A 43 -23.24 7.26 -5.77
C PRO A 43 -21.71 7.24 -5.95
N ALA A 44 -20.96 8.12 -5.28
CA ALA A 44 -19.49 8.10 -5.35
C ALA A 44 -18.90 6.78 -4.86
N LEU A 45 -19.41 6.23 -3.75
CA LEU A 45 -19.01 4.91 -3.26
C LEU A 45 -19.33 3.79 -4.27
N ARG A 46 -20.51 3.82 -4.90
CA ARG A 46 -20.88 2.84 -5.92
C ARG A 46 -19.97 2.93 -7.15
N GLU A 47 -19.60 4.13 -7.58
CA GLU A 47 -18.66 4.31 -8.67
C GLU A 47 -17.26 3.80 -8.31
N ALA A 48 -16.78 4.10 -7.10
CA ALA A 48 -15.50 3.59 -6.61
C ALA A 48 -15.47 2.06 -6.60
N GLN A 49 -16.53 1.42 -6.08
CA GLN A 49 -16.65 -0.05 -6.09
C GLN A 49 -16.65 -0.64 -7.50
N LYS A 50 -17.33 0.01 -8.46
CA LYS A 50 -17.30 -0.43 -9.86
C LYS A 50 -15.90 -0.34 -10.47
N ARG A 51 -15.17 0.74 -10.17
CA ARG A 51 -13.79 0.93 -10.65
C ARG A 51 -12.86 -0.10 -10.05
N GLU A 52 -12.99 -0.36 -8.75
CA GLU A 52 -12.22 -1.39 -8.05
C GLU A 52 -12.46 -2.78 -8.65
N ALA A 53 -13.73 -3.17 -8.83
CA ALA A 53 -14.08 -4.43 -9.46
C ALA A 53 -13.48 -4.57 -10.86
N ALA A 54 -13.56 -3.51 -11.69
CA ALA A 54 -12.97 -3.50 -13.02
C ALA A 54 -11.44 -3.63 -13.01
N LEU A 55 -10.77 -3.00 -12.04
CA LEU A 55 -9.32 -3.12 -11.87
C LEU A 55 -8.92 -4.52 -11.41
N THR A 56 -9.67 -5.14 -10.50
CA THR A 56 -9.44 -6.52 -10.08
C THR A 56 -9.58 -7.49 -11.25
N THR A 57 -10.63 -7.37 -12.05
CA THR A 57 -10.78 -8.21 -13.26
C THR A 57 -9.61 -8.04 -14.23
N ARG A 58 -9.15 -6.80 -14.46
CA ARG A 58 -7.98 -6.54 -15.33
C ARG A 58 -6.70 -7.12 -14.75
N ARG A 59 -6.51 -7.02 -13.43
CA ARG A 59 -5.37 -7.61 -12.74
C ARG A 59 -5.36 -9.12 -12.95
N ASP A 60 -6.49 -9.79 -12.72
CA ASP A 60 -6.59 -11.24 -12.84
C ASP A 60 -6.33 -11.69 -14.29
N GLU A 61 -6.87 -10.96 -15.27
CA GLU A 61 -6.59 -11.23 -16.69
C GLU A 61 -5.11 -11.06 -17.03
N LEU A 62 -4.47 -9.98 -16.55
CA LEU A 62 -3.04 -9.76 -16.76
C LEU A 62 -2.20 -10.83 -16.07
N GLU A 63 -2.57 -11.27 -14.87
CA GLU A 63 -1.90 -12.33 -14.14
C GLU A 63 -1.95 -13.64 -14.94
N LEU A 64 -3.12 -14.02 -15.47
CA LEU A 64 -3.26 -15.17 -16.35
C LEU A 64 -2.43 -15.04 -17.63
N ARG A 65 -2.39 -13.86 -18.25
CA ARG A 65 -1.56 -13.60 -19.44
C ARG A 65 -0.07 -13.73 -19.13
N VAL A 66 0.38 -13.19 -18.00
CA VAL A 66 1.78 -13.30 -17.55
C VAL A 66 2.13 -14.76 -17.28
N GLN A 67 1.27 -15.52 -16.62
CA GLN A 67 1.48 -16.96 -16.41
C GLN A 67 1.56 -17.71 -17.74
N ALA A 68 0.67 -17.39 -18.70
CA ALA A 68 0.68 -17.99 -20.04
C ALA A 68 1.93 -17.64 -20.87
N LEU A 69 2.51 -16.44 -20.68
CA LEU A 69 3.76 -16.03 -21.30
C LEU A 69 5.00 -16.56 -20.55
N GLY A 70 4.87 -16.75 -19.24
CA GLY A 70 5.90 -17.21 -18.33
C GLY A 70 6.18 -18.71 -18.40
N ASN A 71 5.45 -19.46 -19.23
CA ASN A 71 5.70 -20.89 -19.42
C ASN A 71 7.14 -21.11 -19.91
N PRO A 72 8.00 -21.84 -19.17
CA PRO A 72 9.41 -22.04 -19.52
C PRO A 72 9.62 -22.60 -20.94
N GLN A 73 8.68 -23.43 -21.40
CA GLN A 73 8.70 -23.97 -22.76
C GLN A 73 8.53 -22.84 -23.79
N ARG A 74 7.53 -21.98 -23.62
CA ARG A 74 7.31 -20.82 -24.51
C ARG A 74 8.47 -19.83 -24.48
N ILE A 75 9.04 -19.58 -23.31
CA ILE A 75 10.19 -18.68 -23.18
C ILE A 75 11.38 -19.25 -23.96
N SER A 76 11.65 -20.55 -23.84
CA SER A 76 12.76 -21.18 -24.57
C SER A 76 12.50 -21.24 -26.08
N ASP A 77 11.27 -21.51 -26.52
CA ASP A 77 10.88 -21.48 -27.93
C ASP A 77 10.98 -20.08 -28.53
N TRP A 78 10.52 -19.05 -27.81
CA TRP A 78 10.66 -17.65 -28.20
C TRP A 78 12.14 -17.25 -28.27
N ALA A 79 12.96 -17.62 -27.29
CA ALA A 79 14.38 -17.31 -27.26
C ALA A 79 15.10 -17.92 -28.46
N LEU A 80 14.78 -19.18 -28.81
CA LEU A 80 15.31 -19.85 -30.01
C LEU A 80 14.90 -19.14 -31.31
N GLN A 81 13.62 -18.75 -31.42
CA GLN A 81 13.13 -18.00 -32.60
C GLN A 81 13.82 -16.63 -32.76
N ASN A 82 14.24 -16.01 -31.66
CA ASN A 82 14.96 -14.73 -31.65
C ASN A 82 16.49 -14.90 -31.72
N GLY A 83 16.98 -16.10 -32.06
CA GLY A 83 18.39 -16.36 -32.30
C GLY A 83 19.24 -16.56 -31.03
N MET A 84 18.62 -16.68 -29.85
CA MET A 84 19.33 -17.07 -28.64
C MET A 84 19.63 -18.57 -28.67
N ARG A 85 20.82 -18.95 -28.21
CA ARG A 85 21.27 -20.35 -28.17
C ARG A 85 21.19 -20.90 -26.75
N ARG A 86 20.90 -22.20 -26.62
CA ARG A 86 20.90 -22.85 -25.31
C ARG A 86 22.31 -22.82 -24.73
N PHE A 87 22.43 -22.65 -23.41
CA PHE A 87 23.74 -22.67 -22.75
C PHE A 87 24.51 -23.98 -22.99
N ALA A 88 23.80 -25.09 -23.17
CA ALA A 88 24.39 -26.39 -23.53
C ALA A 88 25.04 -26.39 -24.93
N GLU A 89 24.57 -25.55 -25.84
CA GLU A 89 25.01 -25.43 -27.24
C GLU A 89 25.98 -24.25 -27.45
N ALA A 90 26.20 -23.43 -26.42
CA ALA A 90 27.16 -22.34 -26.47
C ALA A 90 28.60 -22.89 -26.52
N VAL A 91 29.46 -22.24 -27.29
CA VAL A 91 30.88 -22.61 -27.43
C VAL A 91 31.56 -22.40 -26.08
N LYS A 92 31.87 -23.51 -25.37
CA LYS A 92 32.58 -23.47 -24.10
C LYS A 92 34.06 -23.19 -24.34
N THR A 93 34.53 -22.04 -23.88
CA THR A 93 35.96 -21.72 -23.90
C THR A 93 36.56 -22.19 -22.57
N SER A 94 37.40 -23.23 -22.61
CA SER A 94 38.18 -23.66 -21.46
C SER A 94 39.49 -22.90 -21.41
N ALA A 95 39.72 -22.12 -20.36
CA ALA A 95 41.03 -21.53 -20.08
C ALA A 95 41.76 -22.36 -19.01
N PRO A 96 43.07 -22.61 -19.15
CA PRO A 96 43.84 -23.28 -18.10
C PRO A 96 43.88 -22.40 -16.85
N ILE A 97 43.49 -22.96 -15.70
CA ILE A 97 43.64 -22.30 -14.40
C ILE A 97 45.13 -22.32 -14.07
N THR A 98 45.83 -21.22 -14.29
CA THR A 98 47.22 -21.07 -13.85
C THR A 98 47.25 -20.95 -12.33
N GLY A 99 47.95 -21.88 -11.67
CA GLY A 99 48.11 -21.89 -10.22
C GLY A 99 48.79 -20.61 -9.73
N ILE A 100 48.21 -20.01 -8.68
CA ILE A 100 48.83 -18.91 -7.95
C ILE A 100 50.09 -19.48 -7.27
N PRO A 101 51.28 -18.86 -7.39
CA PRO A 101 52.49 -19.36 -6.77
C PRO A 101 52.30 -19.46 -5.25
N ALA A 102 52.71 -20.58 -4.67
CA ALA A 102 52.57 -20.84 -3.24
C ALA A 102 53.28 -19.75 -2.41
N PRO A 103 52.64 -19.24 -1.34
CA PRO A 103 53.24 -18.21 -0.49
C PRO A 103 54.52 -18.75 0.17
N LYS A 104 55.54 -17.89 0.27
CA LYS A 104 56.82 -18.25 0.91
C LYS A 104 56.57 -18.67 2.37
N PRO A 105 57.22 -19.76 2.86
CA PRO A 105 57.07 -20.20 4.24
C PRO A 105 57.51 -19.09 5.21
N LEU A 106 56.68 -18.86 6.24
CA LEU A 106 56.94 -17.89 7.30
C LEU A 106 58.17 -18.32 8.10
N GLN A 107 59.09 -17.38 8.34
CA GLN A 107 60.25 -17.62 9.19
C GLN A 107 59.80 -17.79 10.64
N PRO A 108 60.33 -18.79 11.38
CA PRO A 108 59.98 -18.97 12.79
C PRO A 108 60.50 -17.79 13.61
N HIS A 109 59.63 -17.13 14.36
CA HIS A 109 59.99 -16.08 15.30
C HIS A 109 60.07 -16.64 16.74
N THR A 110 61.26 -16.48 17.30
CA THR A 110 61.65 -16.31 18.71
C THR A 110 61.36 -17.44 19.72
N THR A 111 62.44 -17.81 20.41
CA THR A 111 62.53 -18.65 21.60
C THR A 111 61.64 -18.09 22.71
N LEU A 112 60.66 -18.88 23.17
CA LEU A 112 59.86 -18.59 24.35
C LEU A 112 60.70 -18.78 25.61
N GLU A 113 61.07 -17.71 26.30
CA GLU A 113 61.54 -17.77 27.69
C GLU A 113 60.31 -17.84 28.61
N VAL A 114 60.12 -18.98 29.27
CA VAL A 114 59.04 -19.19 30.23
C VAL A 114 59.63 -19.07 31.63
N THR A 115 59.31 -17.99 32.33
CA THR A 115 59.64 -17.81 33.75
C THR A 115 58.51 -18.37 34.60
N THR A 116 58.77 -19.46 35.33
CA THR A 116 57.83 -20.01 36.32
C THR A 116 58.24 -19.57 37.72
N GLU A 117 57.41 -18.79 38.40
CA GLU A 117 57.51 -18.55 39.84
C GLU A 117 56.49 -19.44 40.58
N TRP A 118 56.98 -20.17 41.58
CA TRP A 118 56.14 -20.94 42.50
C TRP A 118 56.22 -20.31 43.90
N LYS A 119 55.10 -20.33 44.63
CA LYS A 119 54.98 -19.87 46.01
C LYS A 119 54.66 -21.05 46.92
#